data_AF-A0A0C3R1K3-F1
#
_entry.id   AF-A0A0C3R1K3-F1
#
_cell.length_a   1.000
_cell.length_b   1.000
_cell.length_c   1.000
_cell.angle_alpha   90.00
_cell.angle_beta   90.00
_cell.angle_gamma   90.00
#
_symmetry.space_group_name_H-M   'P 1'
#
loop_
_entity.id
_entity.type
_entity.pdbx_description
1 polymer ?
#
loop_
_entity_poly.entity_id
_entity_poly.type
_entity_poly.pdbx_seq_one_letter_code
_entity_poly.pdbx_strand_id
1 'polypeptide(L)'
;MRKDRKMLKEFTKEEMKQRAIKRVAQVIYGQWEEGRGVHSRIFEVLVPDDFVLDGVSKKGNDYREHIVPCVLIRNHANKMFDQGFTIEDVESMINDHLRIVKISTAEAKYIDNTLGLKERMPEGWEFGYGDPLARLHAGNVEIA
;
A
#
# COMPACT_ATOMS: atom_id res chain seq x y z
N MET A 1 -28.36 14.58 -23.43
CA MET A 1 -29.18 14.67 -22.19
C MET A 1 -28.86 13.48 -21.28
N ARG A 2 -28.14 13.67 -20.18
CA ARG A 2 -28.12 12.67 -19.09
C ARG A 2 -29.40 12.88 -18.28
N LYS A 3 -30.43 12.08 -18.58
CA LYS A 3 -31.64 12.01 -17.77
C LYS A 3 -31.30 11.27 -16.46
N ASP A 4 -31.79 11.82 -15.36
CA ASP A 4 -31.83 11.22 -14.02
C ASP A 4 -30.48 10.79 -13.42
N ARG A 5 -29.66 11.78 -13.05
CA ARG A 5 -28.59 11.56 -12.08
C ARG A 5 -29.23 11.31 -10.72
N LYS A 6 -29.56 10.05 -10.43
CA LYS A 6 -29.82 9.54 -9.08
C LYS A 6 -28.80 10.21 -8.16
N MET A 7 -29.23 10.89 -7.08
CA MET A 7 -28.29 11.49 -6.13
C MET A 7 -27.26 10.42 -5.79
N LEU A 8 -26.02 10.64 -6.22
CA LEU A 8 -24.94 9.69 -5.98
C LEU A 8 -24.86 9.58 -4.46
N LYS A 9 -24.89 8.36 -3.93
CA LYS A 9 -24.65 8.14 -2.50
C LYS A 9 -23.34 8.85 -2.17
N GLU A 10 -23.40 9.80 -1.24
CA GLU A 10 -22.20 10.44 -0.72
C GLU A 10 -21.50 9.41 0.17
N PHE A 11 -20.22 9.18 -0.13
CA PHE A 11 -19.36 8.30 0.65
C PHE A 11 -18.38 9.16 1.41
N THR A 12 -18.14 8.79 2.67
CA THR A 12 -17.02 9.34 3.43
C THR A 12 -15.69 8.92 2.80
N LYS A 13 -14.62 9.66 3.08
CA LYS A 13 -13.27 9.31 2.62
C LYS A 13 -12.87 7.89 3.07
N GLU A 14 -13.24 7.52 4.29
CA GLU A 14 -12.96 6.18 4.83
C GLU A 14 -13.74 5.09 4.09
N GLU A 15 -15.03 5.29 3.80
CA GLU A 15 -15.78 4.34 2.98
C GLU A 15 -15.19 4.22 1.57
N MET A 16 -14.72 5.32 0.97
CA MET A 16 -14.07 5.28 -0.34
C MET A 16 -12.73 4.54 -0.30
N LYS A 17 -11.93 4.72 0.77
CA LYS A 17 -10.68 3.99 1.03
C LYS A 17 -10.95 2.50 1.16
N GLN A 18 -11.85 2.09 2.04
CA GLN A 18 -12.21 0.69 2.24
C GLN A 18 -12.68 0.04 0.92
N ARG A 19 -13.57 0.72 0.18
CA ARG A 19 -14.02 0.26 -1.14
C ARG A 19 -12.89 0.17 -2.17
N ALA A 20 -11.86 1.01 -2.09
CA ALA A 20 -10.69 0.94 -2.97
C ALA A 20 -9.82 -0.27 -2.63
N ILE A 21 -9.55 -0.47 -1.35
CA ILE A 21 -8.73 -1.59 -0.86
C ILE A 21 -9.43 -2.93 -1.13
N LYS A 22 -10.73 -3.02 -0.88
CA LYS A 22 -11.54 -4.20 -1.24
C LYS A 22 -11.44 -4.54 -2.73
N ARG A 23 -11.53 -3.54 -3.61
CA ARG A 23 -11.38 -3.73 -5.06
C ARG A 23 -9.99 -4.23 -5.42
N VAL A 24 -8.94 -3.75 -4.75
CA VAL A 24 -7.60 -4.30 -4.93
C VAL A 24 -7.58 -5.78 -4.54
N ALA A 25 -8.04 -6.14 -3.35
CA ALA A 25 -8.05 -7.53 -2.89
C ALA A 25 -8.80 -8.44 -3.86
N GLN A 26 -9.96 -8.00 -4.37
CA GLN A 26 -10.74 -8.73 -5.39
C GLN A 26 -9.98 -8.91 -6.71
N VAL A 27 -9.26 -7.88 -7.18
CA VAL A 27 -8.48 -7.98 -8.42
C VAL A 27 -7.27 -8.90 -8.25
N ILE A 28 -6.57 -8.81 -7.11
CA ILE A 28 -5.47 -9.72 -6.79
C ILE A 28 -6.01 -11.16 -6.76
N TYR A 29 -7.12 -11.40 -6.05
CA TYR A 29 -7.77 -12.70 -5.95
C TYR A 29 -8.12 -13.27 -7.33
N GLY A 30 -8.81 -12.49 -8.18
CA GLY A 30 -9.19 -12.96 -9.53
C GLY A 30 -7.98 -13.34 -10.38
N GLN A 31 -6.91 -12.53 -10.38
CA GLN A 31 -5.71 -12.85 -11.17
C GLN A 31 -4.86 -13.98 -10.58
N TRP A 32 -4.92 -14.17 -9.27
CA TRP A 32 -4.36 -15.33 -8.59
C TRP A 32 -5.12 -16.61 -9.00
N GLU A 33 -6.46 -16.58 -8.97
CA GLU A 33 -7.31 -17.71 -9.37
C GLU A 33 -7.12 -18.08 -10.84
N GLU A 34 -6.86 -17.08 -11.70
CA GLU A 34 -6.52 -17.26 -13.11
C GLU A 34 -5.07 -17.74 -13.37
N GLY A 35 -4.23 -17.83 -12.34
CA GLY A 35 -2.82 -18.25 -12.45
C GLY A 35 -1.90 -17.24 -13.16
N ARG A 36 -2.31 -15.97 -13.29
CA ARG A 36 -1.55 -14.93 -14.02
C ARG A 36 -0.65 -14.09 -13.11
N GLY A 37 -1.11 -13.87 -11.87
CA GLY A 37 -0.50 -12.92 -10.95
C GLY A 37 -0.70 -11.46 -11.39
N VAL A 38 -0.56 -10.55 -10.43
CA VAL A 38 -0.84 -9.11 -10.62
C VAL A 38 0.41 -8.25 -10.50
N HIS A 39 0.45 -7.13 -11.22
CA HIS A 39 1.53 -6.16 -11.08
C HIS A 39 1.38 -5.38 -9.76
N SER A 40 2.47 -5.09 -9.06
CA SER A 40 2.44 -4.36 -7.78
C SER A 40 1.93 -2.92 -7.90
N ARG A 41 1.88 -2.35 -9.11
CA ARG A 41 1.25 -1.04 -9.36
C ARG A 41 -0.27 -1.04 -9.23
N ILE A 42 -0.91 -2.19 -9.02
CA ILE A 42 -2.36 -2.26 -8.84
C ILE A 42 -2.85 -1.37 -7.70
N PHE A 43 -2.05 -1.21 -6.64
CA PHE A 43 -2.37 -0.30 -5.53
C PHE A 43 -2.45 1.15 -6.01
N GLU A 44 -1.44 1.63 -6.75
CA GLU A 44 -1.39 3.00 -7.30
C GLU A 44 -2.52 3.28 -8.31
N VAL A 45 -3.00 2.23 -8.99
CA VAL A 45 -4.07 2.35 -9.99
C VAL A 45 -5.46 2.44 -9.34
N LEU A 46 -5.69 1.68 -8.26
CA LEU A 46 -7.03 1.54 -7.66
C LEU A 46 -7.23 2.33 -6.39
N VAL A 47 -6.16 2.68 -5.68
CA VAL A 47 -6.19 3.40 -4.40
C VAL A 47 -5.58 4.79 -4.61
N PRO A 48 -6.39 5.85 -4.61
CA PRO A 48 -5.89 7.22 -4.64
C PRO A 48 -4.93 7.49 -3.48
N ASP A 49 -3.79 8.14 -3.75
CA ASP A 49 -2.79 8.50 -2.75
C ASP A 49 -3.40 9.23 -1.55
N ASP A 50 -4.35 10.15 -1.78
CA ASP A 50 -5.01 10.90 -0.71
C ASP A 50 -5.69 10.00 0.33
N PHE A 51 -6.06 8.76 -0.01
CA PHE A 51 -6.67 7.81 0.93
C PHE A 51 -5.67 7.13 1.85
N VAL A 52 -4.40 7.11 1.48
CA VAL A 52 -3.33 6.36 2.16
C VAL A 52 -2.13 7.23 2.52
N LEU A 53 -2.15 8.51 2.18
CA LEU A 53 -1.14 9.50 2.58
C LEU A 53 -1.21 9.72 4.10
N ASP A 54 -0.08 9.51 4.76
CA ASP A 54 0.03 9.49 6.21
C ASP A 54 1.32 10.17 6.71
N GLY A 55 1.48 11.42 6.29
CA GLY A 55 2.51 12.31 6.81
C GLY A 55 3.59 12.70 5.81
N VAL A 56 4.41 13.66 6.24
CA VAL A 56 5.48 14.26 5.43
C VAL A 56 6.77 14.30 6.24
N SER A 57 7.91 13.97 5.60
CA SER A 57 9.22 14.11 6.21
C SER A 57 9.53 15.57 6.53
N LYS A 58 10.19 15.79 7.67
CA LYS A 58 10.76 17.09 8.03
C LYS A 58 11.82 17.59 7.04
N LYS A 59 12.39 16.71 6.22
CA LYS A 59 13.49 17.03 5.29
C LYS A 59 13.06 17.25 3.84
N GLY A 60 11.79 16.99 3.50
CA GLY A 60 11.27 17.24 2.15
C GLY A 60 10.04 16.42 1.80
N ASN A 61 9.41 16.75 0.67
CA ASN A 61 8.15 16.13 0.24
C ASN A 61 8.11 15.81 -1.26
N ASP A 62 9.27 15.72 -1.89
CA ASP A 62 9.43 15.61 -3.35
C ASP A 62 9.14 14.20 -3.88
N TYR A 63 9.13 13.19 -3.01
CA TYR A 63 9.00 11.79 -3.39
C TYR A 63 7.92 11.11 -2.55
N ARG A 64 6.96 10.47 -3.21
CA ARG A 64 5.98 9.59 -2.53
C ARG A 64 6.65 8.24 -2.26
N GLU A 65 6.59 7.78 -1.03
CA GLU A 65 7.20 6.54 -0.58
C GLU A 65 6.16 5.67 0.13
N HIS A 66 6.04 4.42 -0.28
CA HIS A 66 5.19 3.46 0.44
C HIS A 66 5.91 3.02 1.72
N ILE A 67 5.25 2.95 2.87
CA ILE A 67 5.95 2.57 4.11
C ILE A 67 6.38 1.09 4.08
N VAL A 68 5.52 0.24 3.50
CA VAL A 68 5.83 -1.14 3.12
C VAL A 68 5.81 -1.24 1.59
N PRO A 69 6.86 -1.81 0.96
CA PRO A 69 6.90 -1.97 -0.50
C PRO A 69 5.66 -2.69 -1.06
N CYS A 70 5.01 -2.09 -2.07
CA CYS A 70 3.85 -2.69 -2.76
C CYS A 70 4.11 -4.11 -3.28
N VAL A 71 5.34 -4.40 -3.70
CA VAL A 71 5.75 -5.74 -4.13
C VAL A 71 5.62 -6.78 -3.01
N LEU A 72 5.94 -6.41 -1.77
CA LEU A 72 5.78 -7.28 -0.60
C LEU A 72 4.32 -7.47 -0.23
N ILE A 73 3.53 -6.39 -0.20
CA ILE A 73 2.09 -6.46 0.09
C ILE A 73 1.40 -7.41 -0.90
N ARG A 74 1.68 -7.26 -2.20
CA ARG A 74 1.15 -8.16 -3.23
C ARG A 74 1.61 -9.61 -3.03
N ASN A 75 2.90 -9.84 -2.83
CA ASN A 75 3.41 -11.20 -2.66
C ASN A 75 2.79 -11.88 -1.44
N HIS A 76 2.59 -11.13 -0.36
CA HIS A 76 1.95 -11.63 0.84
C HIS A 76 0.46 -11.90 0.61
N ALA A 77 -0.26 -11.04 -0.11
CA ALA A 77 -1.64 -11.30 -0.52
C ALA A 77 -1.79 -12.61 -1.30
N ASN A 78 -0.91 -12.87 -2.28
CA ASN A 78 -0.92 -14.15 -3.01
C ASN A 78 -0.68 -15.34 -2.08
N LYS A 79 0.30 -15.23 -1.16
CA LYS A 79 0.58 -16.28 -0.17
C LYS A 79 -0.62 -16.53 0.76
N MET A 80 -1.33 -15.48 1.15
CA MET A 80 -2.56 -15.61 1.94
C MET A 80 -3.63 -16.38 1.15
N PHE A 81 -3.82 -16.10 -0.13
CA PHE A 81 -4.75 -16.87 -0.96
C PHE A 81 -4.31 -18.33 -1.14
N ASP A 82 -3.02 -18.60 -1.32
CA ASP A 82 -2.48 -19.98 -1.34
C ASP A 82 -2.76 -20.74 -0.03
N GLN A 83 -2.89 -20.01 1.09
CA GLN A 83 -3.18 -20.53 2.42
C GLN A 83 -4.69 -20.60 2.74
N GLY A 84 -5.56 -20.22 1.79
CA GLY A 84 -7.01 -20.27 1.95
C GLY A 84 -7.63 -19.10 2.72
N PHE A 85 -6.91 -17.99 2.89
CA PHE A 85 -7.48 -16.77 3.46
C PHE A 85 -8.49 -16.13 2.51
N THR A 86 -9.44 -15.40 3.11
CA THR A 86 -10.52 -14.73 2.36
C THR A 86 -10.08 -13.41 1.74
N ILE A 87 -10.90 -12.87 0.83
CA ILE A 87 -10.70 -11.53 0.28
C ILE A 87 -10.71 -10.48 1.40
N GLU A 88 -11.57 -10.65 2.41
CA GLU A 88 -11.68 -9.77 3.57
C GLU A 88 -10.41 -9.79 4.45
N ASP A 89 -9.79 -10.96 4.64
CA ASP A 89 -8.52 -11.06 5.37
C ASP A 89 -7.40 -10.31 4.64
N VAL A 90 -7.32 -10.47 3.31
CA VAL A 90 -6.36 -9.75 2.47
C VAL A 90 -6.67 -8.25 2.40
N GLU A 91 -7.94 -7.86 2.38
CA GLU A 91 -8.39 -6.47 2.47
C GLU A 91 -7.86 -5.81 3.75
N SER A 92 -8.02 -6.48 4.90
CA SER A 92 -7.49 -5.99 6.19
C SER A 92 -5.97 -5.86 6.15
N MET A 93 -5.26 -6.89 5.67
CA MET A 93 -3.80 -6.85 5.57
C MET A 93 -3.31 -5.69 4.68
N ILE A 94 -3.94 -5.47 3.53
CA ILE A 94 -3.60 -4.34 2.66
C ILE A 94 -3.89 -3.02 3.38
N ASN A 95 -5.02 -2.89 4.09
CA ASN A 95 -5.36 -1.66 4.81
C ASN A 95 -4.34 -1.29 5.89
N ASP A 96 -3.78 -2.28 6.58
CA ASP A 96 -2.83 -2.04 7.68
C ASP A 96 -1.42 -1.64 7.17
N HIS A 97 -1.06 -2.03 5.94
CA HIS A 97 0.30 -1.87 5.41
C HIS A 97 0.40 -0.89 4.24
N LEU A 98 -0.68 -0.64 3.49
CA LEU A 98 -0.70 0.30 2.37
C LEU A 98 -0.85 1.74 2.88
N ARG A 99 0.28 2.36 3.21
CA ARG A 99 0.40 3.78 3.56
C ARG A 99 1.51 4.42 2.74
N ILE A 100 1.32 5.70 2.42
CA ILE A 100 2.27 6.52 1.68
C ILE A 100 2.72 7.66 2.59
N VAL A 101 4.01 7.99 2.54
CA VAL A 101 4.56 9.19 3.15
C VAL A 101 5.25 10.01 2.07
N LYS A 102 5.36 11.33 2.24
CA LYS A 102 6.20 12.15 1.36
C LYS A 102 7.57 12.35 2.00
N ILE A 103 8.63 12.05 1.27
CA ILE A 103 10.02 12.21 1.72
C ILE A 103 10.82 13.01 0.70
N SER A 104 12.01 13.46 1.09
CA SER A 104 12.94 14.06 0.12
C SER A 104 13.48 13.01 -0.85
N THR A 105 13.88 13.44 -2.05
CA THR A 105 14.55 12.56 -3.02
C THR A 105 15.84 11.96 -2.45
N ALA A 106 16.53 12.67 -1.55
CA ALA A 106 17.75 12.19 -0.91
C ALA A 106 17.47 11.04 0.06
N GLU A 107 16.43 11.14 0.88
CA GLU A 107 15.99 10.06 1.77
C GLU A 107 15.58 8.82 0.98
N ALA A 108 14.79 8.99 -0.08
CA ALA A 108 14.37 7.89 -0.96
C ALA A 108 15.58 7.15 -1.55
N LYS A 109 16.55 7.89 -2.10
CA LYS A 109 17.78 7.29 -2.66
C LYS A 109 18.61 6.56 -1.60
N TYR A 110 18.66 7.07 -0.38
CA TYR A 110 19.40 6.43 0.71
C TYR A 110 18.75 5.11 1.11
N ILE A 111 17.43 5.08 1.31
CA ILE A 111 16.66 3.87 1.60
C ILE A 111 16.82 2.84 0.47
N ASP A 112 16.63 3.27 -0.77
CA ASP A 112 16.63 2.37 -1.92
C ASP A 112 18.03 1.80 -2.23
N ASN A 113 19.03 2.67 -2.31
CA ASN A 113 20.34 2.30 -2.86
C ASN A 113 21.38 2.03 -1.79
N THR A 114 21.41 2.81 -0.71
CA THR A 114 22.42 2.65 0.35
C THR A 114 22.04 1.54 1.30
N LEU A 115 20.77 1.48 1.72
CA LEU A 115 20.27 0.41 2.58
C LEU A 115 19.78 -0.82 1.80
N GLY A 116 19.54 -0.69 0.49
CA GLY A 116 19.06 -1.80 -0.34
C GLY A 116 17.61 -2.20 -0.04
N LEU A 117 16.81 -1.29 0.53
CA LEU A 117 15.47 -1.58 1.04
C LEU A 117 14.34 -1.20 0.06
N LYS A 118 14.67 -0.98 -1.21
CA LYS A 118 13.68 -0.58 -2.24
C LYS A 118 12.47 -1.50 -2.32
N GLU A 119 12.71 -2.80 -2.24
CA GLU A 119 11.70 -3.86 -2.40
C GLU A 119 11.62 -4.80 -1.20
N ARG A 120 12.23 -4.41 -0.07
CA ARG A 120 12.41 -5.25 1.12
C ARG A 120 12.18 -4.43 2.38
N MET A 121 11.81 -5.10 3.46
CA MET A 121 11.84 -4.52 4.80
C MET A 121 13.18 -4.87 5.49
N PRO A 122 13.55 -4.17 6.57
CA PRO A 122 14.71 -4.51 7.38
C PRO A 122 14.71 -5.98 7.84
N GLU A 123 15.90 -6.50 8.16
CA GLU A 123 16.07 -7.87 8.64
C GLU A 123 15.19 -8.15 9.88
N GLY A 124 14.56 -9.33 9.90
CA GLY A 124 13.65 -9.74 10.98
C GLY A 124 12.25 -9.13 10.93
N TRP A 125 11.95 -8.28 9.94
CA TRP A 125 10.60 -7.75 9.76
C TRP A 125 9.64 -8.79 9.19
N GLU A 126 8.45 -8.92 9.79
CA GLU A 126 7.40 -9.85 9.37
C GLU A 126 6.01 -9.18 9.38
N PHE A 127 5.13 -9.59 8.47
CA PHE A 127 3.73 -9.11 8.45
C PHE A 127 3.02 -9.46 9.77
N GLY A 128 2.25 -8.50 10.30
CA GLY A 128 1.50 -8.65 11.55
C GLY A 128 2.30 -8.45 12.84
N TYR A 129 3.63 -8.43 12.77
CA TYR A 129 4.52 -8.25 13.94
C TYR A 129 5.49 -7.07 13.79
N GLY A 130 5.98 -6.84 12.58
CA GLY A 130 6.93 -5.80 12.27
C GLY A 130 6.28 -4.42 12.19
N ASP A 131 6.99 -3.41 12.66
CA ASP A 131 6.58 -2.01 12.52
C ASP A 131 6.51 -1.62 11.02
N PRO A 132 5.34 -1.21 10.49
CA PRO A 132 5.22 -0.79 9.10
C PRO A 132 6.13 0.38 8.71
N LEU A 133 6.60 1.18 9.68
CA LEU A 133 7.52 2.31 9.46
C LEU A 133 9.00 1.91 9.57
N ALA A 134 9.32 0.65 9.82
CA ALA A 134 10.70 0.21 10.08
C ALA A 134 11.70 0.62 8.99
N ARG A 135 11.27 0.66 7.72
CA ARG A 135 12.12 1.11 6.60
C ARG A 135 12.48 2.59 6.69
N LEU A 136 11.55 3.42 7.16
CA LEU A 136 11.76 4.85 7.36
C LEU A 136 12.66 5.11 8.56
N HIS A 137 12.48 4.33 9.65
CA HIS A 137 13.36 4.37 10.81
C HIS A 137 14.81 4.01 10.43
N ALA A 138 15.01 2.95 9.63
CA ALA A 138 16.33 2.59 9.12
C ALA A 138 16.95 3.72 8.27
N GLY A 139 16.11 4.47 7.53
CA GLY A 139 16.50 5.64 6.75
C GLY A 139 16.70 6.94 7.55
N ASN A 140 16.50 6.95 8.87
CA ASN A 140 16.46 8.16 9.70
C ASN A 140 15.50 9.24 9.15
N VAL A 141 14.33 8.79 8.70
CA VAL A 141 13.24 9.65 8.23
C VAL A 141 12.30 9.94 9.39
N GLU A 142 12.14 11.22 9.72
CA GLU A 142 11.20 11.69 10.72
C GLU A 142 9.98 12.31 10.04
N ILE A 143 8.81 11.77 10.33
CA ILE A 143 7.53 12.21 9.77
C ILE A 143 6.82 13.15 10.75
N ALA A 144 6.18 14.19 10.22
CA ALA A 144 5.28 15.09 10.93
C ALA A 144 3.83 14.93 10.44
#